data_AF-A0A7S2N4D2-F1
#
_entry.id   AF-A0A7S2N4D2-F1
#
_cell.length_a   1.000
_cell.length_b   1.000
_cell.length_c   1.000
_cell.angle_alpha   90.00
_cell.angle_beta   90.00
_cell.angle_gamma   90.00
#
_symmetry.space_group_name_H-M   'P 1'
#
loop_
_entity.id
_entity.type
_entity.pdbx_description
1 polymer ?
#
loop_
_entity_poly.entity_id
_entity_poly.type
_entity_poly.pdbx_seq_one_letter_code
_entity_poly.pdbx_strand_id
1 'polypeptide(L)'
;KISVALAAGNSIVVKPPMEAPLTVLRMAQLLEEAGVPPGTVQVVPGPGSKVGEAICKHPLVERIDFTGGTVTGVRIAQSMAEAGRVKPYCAELGGNAPVIVFDDVRSVDEAVDGVSFAAFVASGQTCVSGKRVLVQRGVAAEFIEKLVAKANSLRLGEPLLPDTDLGPVISAGQLKTVEGQVEDAKSEGAKVLAGGKRPALDRCSLAE
;
A
#
# COMPACT_ATOMS: atom_id res chain seq x y z
N LYS A 1 8.54 2.36 12.09
CA LYS A 1 9.42 3.54 12.00
C LYS A 1 9.58 4.22 13.37
N ILE A 2 8.50 4.71 13.98
CA ILE A 2 8.58 5.54 15.20
C ILE A 2 9.10 4.76 16.42
N SER A 3 8.54 3.59 16.69
CA SER A 3 8.92 2.77 17.87
C SER A 3 10.42 2.47 17.93
N VAL A 4 11.00 1.98 16.83
CA VAL A 4 12.43 1.65 16.75
C VAL A 4 13.33 2.90 16.85
N ALA A 5 12.90 4.03 16.30
CA ALA A 5 13.65 5.29 16.40
C ALA A 5 13.65 5.82 17.84
N LEU A 6 12.51 5.77 18.53
CA LEU A 6 12.39 6.13 19.96
C LEU A 6 13.22 5.21 20.86
N ALA A 7 13.16 3.89 20.63
CA ALA A 7 13.95 2.93 21.39
C ALA A 7 15.46 3.17 21.25
N ALA A 8 15.91 3.67 20.10
CA ALA A 8 17.29 4.06 19.86
C ALA A 8 17.64 5.49 20.35
N GLY A 9 16.72 6.18 21.04
CA GLY A 9 16.94 7.51 21.61
C GLY A 9 16.88 8.67 20.62
N ASN A 10 16.27 8.49 19.43
CA ASN A 10 16.17 9.55 18.42
C ASN A 10 14.97 10.47 18.66
N SER A 11 15.11 11.72 18.23
CA SER A 11 13.97 12.61 17.96
C SER A 11 13.50 12.47 16.51
N ILE A 12 12.20 12.62 16.26
CA ILE A 12 11.56 12.17 15.02
C ILE A 12 10.61 13.25 14.50
N VAL A 13 10.73 13.55 13.21
CA VAL A 13 9.72 14.32 12.45
C VAL A 13 9.00 13.36 11.50
N VAL A 14 7.67 13.30 11.61
CA VAL A 14 6.82 12.38 10.85
C VAL A 14 5.89 13.17 9.94
N LYS A 15 5.99 12.93 8.63
CA LYS A 15 5.01 13.42 7.65
C LYS A 15 4.07 12.27 7.23
N PRO A 16 2.82 12.22 7.72
CA PRO A 16 1.88 11.19 7.29
C PRO A 16 1.45 11.39 5.82
N PRO A 17 0.88 10.35 5.16
CA PRO A 17 0.18 10.53 3.89
C PRO A 17 -1.00 11.50 4.04
N MET A 18 -1.36 12.20 2.96
CA MET A 18 -2.46 13.17 2.99
C MET A 18 -3.81 12.47 3.08
N GLU A 19 -3.88 11.26 2.57
CA GLU A 19 -5.07 10.43 2.46
C GLU A 19 -5.41 9.70 3.76
N ALA A 20 -4.43 9.51 4.65
CA ALA A 20 -4.63 8.80 5.92
C ALA A 20 -3.82 9.40 7.10
N PRO A 21 -4.02 10.68 7.47
CA PRO A 21 -3.23 11.31 8.53
C PRO A 21 -3.77 11.07 9.95
N LEU A 22 -5.05 10.75 10.09
CA LEU A 22 -5.78 10.84 11.37
C LEU A 22 -5.21 9.94 12.47
N THR A 23 -4.87 8.70 12.14
CA THR A 23 -4.32 7.75 13.13
C THR A 23 -2.93 8.17 13.61
N VAL A 24 -2.10 8.74 12.73
CA VAL A 24 -0.78 9.27 13.08
C VAL A 24 -0.92 10.50 13.98
N LEU A 25 -1.90 11.36 13.71
CA LEU A 25 -2.19 12.52 14.57
C LEU A 25 -2.69 12.08 15.95
N ARG A 26 -3.59 11.09 16.03
CA ARG A 26 -4.06 10.56 17.32
C ARG A 26 -2.92 9.90 18.10
N MET A 27 -2.04 9.16 17.41
CA MET A 27 -0.86 8.57 18.05
C MET A 27 0.06 9.65 18.64
N ALA A 28 0.22 10.82 18.02
CA ALA A 28 1.02 11.91 18.60
C ALA A 28 0.46 12.39 19.95
N GLN A 29 -0.87 12.53 20.06
CA GLN A 29 -1.54 12.89 21.32
C GLN A 29 -1.33 11.80 22.38
N LEU A 30 -1.45 10.52 21.99
CA LEU A 30 -1.22 9.40 22.92
C LEU A 30 0.23 9.33 23.41
N LEU A 31 1.21 9.70 22.59
CA LEU A 31 2.62 9.76 23.01
C LEU A 31 2.85 10.89 24.02
N GLU A 32 2.20 12.04 23.84
CA GLU A 32 2.21 13.13 24.81
C GLU A 32 1.56 12.71 26.14
N GLU A 33 0.36 12.11 26.09
CA GLU A 33 -0.33 11.54 27.26
C GLU A 33 0.53 10.50 27.99
N ALA A 34 1.34 9.73 27.27
CA ALA A 34 2.27 8.74 27.82
C ALA A 34 3.55 9.35 28.41
N GLY A 35 3.74 10.68 28.34
CA GLY A 35 4.89 11.37 28.92
C GLY A 35 6.14 11.39 28.04
N VAL A 36 6.02 11.18 26.72
CA VAL A 36 7.13 11.39 25.79
C VAL A 36 7.55 12.88 25.85
N PRO A 37 8.85 13.20 26.03
CA PRO A 37 9.28 14.58 26.18
C PRO A 37 8.87 15.48 24.99
N PRO A 38 8.52 16.75 25.23
CA PRO A 38 8.16 17.68 24.17
C PRO A 38 9.25 17.78 23.09
N GLY A 39 8.83 17.77 21.82
CA GLY A 39 9.73 17.86 20.67
C GLY A 39 10.38 16.54 20.23
N THR A 40 10.32 15.47 21.03
CA THR A 40 10.85 14.15 20.67
C THR A 40 10.11 13.54 19.47
N VAL A 41 8.78 13.72 19.39
CA VAL A 41 7.99 13.32 18.20
C VAL A 41 7.20 14.52 17.71
N GLN A 42 7.41 14.90 16.46
CA GLN A 42 6.71 15.99 15.79
C GLN A 42 6.01 15.44 14.56
N VAL A 43 4.68 15.58 14.49
CA VAL A 43 3.89 15.16 13.33
C VAL A 43 3.54 16.39 12.50
N VAL A 44 3.97 16.41 11.24
CA VAL A 44 3.80 17.55 10.34
C VAL A 44 3.08 17.10 9.06
N PRO A 45 1.73 17.13 9.03
CA PRO A 45 0.97 16.85 7.83
C PRO A 45 1.21 17.90 6.74
N GLY A 46 1.05 17.50 5.48
CA GLY A 46 1.15 18.39 4.34
C GLY A 46 1.68 17.70 3.09
N PRO A 47 1.66 18.40 1.94
CA PRO A 47 2.02 17.81 0.67
C PRO A 47 3.51 17.42 0.63
N GLY A 48 3.80 16.29 -0.02
CA GLY A 48 5.17 15.78 -0.16
C GLY A 48 6.09 16.78 -0.87
N SER A 49 5.58 17.49 -1.88
CA SER A 49 6.30 18.53 -2.63
C SER A 49 6.72 19.74 -1.81
N LYS A 50 6.15 19.95 -0.62
CA LYS A 50 6.49 21.06 0.27
C LYS A 50 7.11 20.57 1.57
N VAL A 51 6.32 19.85 2.38
CA VAL A 51 6.75 19.39 3.70
C VAL A 51 7.77 18.26 3.57
N GLY A 52 7.52 17.28 2.70
CA GLY A 52 8.45 16.18 2.45
C GLY A 52 9.79 16.68 1.91
N GLU A 53 9.75 17.58 0.92
CA GLU A 53 10.95 18.19 0.35
C GLU A 53 11.74 19.01 1.38
N ALA A 54 11.05 19.81 2.20
CA ALA A 54 11.69 20.55 3.30
C ALA A 54 12.40 19.61 4.29
N ILE A 55 11.75 18.52 4.72
CA ILE A 55 12.36 17.53 5.62
C ILE A 55 13.61 16.91 4.98
N CYS A 56 13.53 16.52 3.71
CA CYS A 56 14.65 15.88 3.01
C CYS A 56 15.86 16.82 2.88
N LYS A 57 15.62 18.11 2.64
CA LYS A 57 16.66 19.13 2.48
C LYS A 57 17.16 19.72 3.81
N HIS A 58 16.45 19.49 4.92
CA HIS A 58 16.75 20.15 6.19
C HIS A 58 18.14 19.76 6.74
N PRO A 59 19.00 20.71 7.15
CA PRO A 59 20.38 20.43 7.54
C PRO A 59 20.52 19.64 8.85
N LEU A 60 19.51 19.68 9.73
CA LEU A 60 19.50 18.96 11.02
C LEU A 60 18.87 17.55 10.96
N VAL A 61 18.36 17.14 9.79
CA VAL A 61 17.80 15.79 9.64
C VAL A 61 18.93 14.86 9.24
N GLU A 62 19.31 13.96 10.14
CA GLU A 62 20.47 13.06 9.95
C GLU A 62 20.13 11.77 9.19
N ARG A 63 18.87 11.32 9.22
CA ARG A 63 18.42 10.07 8.56
C ARG A 63 17.03 10.24 7.96
N ILE A 64 16.82 9.63 6.80
CA ILE A 64 15.48 9.52 6.19
C ILE A 64 15.04 8.05 6.16
N ASP A 65 13.81 7.80 6.60
CA ASP A 65 13.15 6.50 6.54
C ASP A 65 11.80 6.65 5.84
N PHE A 66 11.71 6.15 4.61
CA PHE A 66 10.57 6.37 3.71
C PHE A 66 9.87 5.05 3.35
N THR A 67 8.55 5.09 3.26
CA THR A 67 7.74 4.03 2.65
C THR A 67 6.77 4.67 1.68
N GLY A 68 6.75 4.19 0.43
CA GLY A 68 5.86 4.73 -0.59
C GLY A 68 6.23 4.36 -2.02
N GLY A 69 5.82 5.18 -2.99
CA GLY A 69 6.09 4.91 -4.41
C GLY A 69 7.55 5.10 -4.81
N THR A 70 8.02 4.29 -5.77
CA THR A 70 9.41 4.32 -6.26
C THR A 70 9.82 5.69 -6.80
N VAL A 71 8.94 6.37 -7.55
CA VAL A 71 9.19 7.72 -8.08
C VAL A 71 9.47 8.71 -6.95
N THR A 72 8.67 8.68 -5.87
CA THR A 72 8.89 9.52 -4.69
C THR A 72 10.18 9.13 -3.96
N GLY A 73 10.49 7.84 -3.86
CA GLY A 73 11.72 7.36 -3.25
C GLY A 73 12.98 7.87 -3.96
N VAL A 74 12.96 7.93 -5.30
CA VAL A 74 14.01 8.54 -6.11
C VAL A 74 14.07 10.06 -5.90
N ARG A 75 12.91 10.74 -5.87
CA ARG A 75 12.84 12.19 -5.61
C ARG A 75 13.42 12.58 -4.25
N ILE A 76 13.24 11.75 -3.22
CA ILE A 76 13.81 11.96 -1.89
C ILE A 76 15.35 11.91 -1.96
N ALA A 77 15.92 10.90 -2.62
CA ALA A 77 17.36 10.79 -2.83
C ALA A 77 17.92 12.02 -3.56
N GLN A 78 17.24 12.46 -4.63
CA GLN A 78 17.61 13.69 -5.36
C GLN A 78 17.53 14.93 -4.47
N SER A 79 16.49 15.07 -3.65
CA SER A 79 16.32 16.23 -2.77
C SER A 79 17.46 16.37 -1.77
N MET A 80 17.95 15.25 -1.22
CA MET A 80 19.13 15.27 -0.33
C MET A 80 20.39 15.69 -1.08
N ALA A 81 20.61 15.14 -2.29
CA ALA A 81 21.75 15.48 -3.13
C ALA A 81 21.76 16.96 -3.56
N GLU A 82 20.61 17.51 -3.94
CA GLU A 82 20.41 18.94 -4.26
C GLU A 82 20.79 19.86 -3.08
N ALA A 83 20.59 19.39 -1.84
CA ALA A 83 21.00 20.11 -0.64
C ALA A 83 22.49 19.89 -0.27
N GLY A 84 23.26 19.20 -1.11
CA GLY A 84 24.66 18.88 -0.86
C GLY A 84 24.84 17.87 0.28
N ARG A 85 23.87 16.96 0.49
CA ARG A 85 23.87 15.99 1.60
C ARG A 85 23.72 14.56 1.10
N VAL A 86 24.42 13.64 1.76
CA VAL A 86 24.23 12.19 1.62
C VAL A 86 23.83 11.65 2.98
N LYS A 87 22.53 11.66 3.27
CA LYS A 87 22.01 11.15 4.55
C LYS A 87 21.78 9.65 4.42
N PRO A 88 22.02 8.85 5.48
CA PRO A 88 21.51 7.50 5.57
C PRO A 88 20.03 7.46 5.20
N TYR A 89 19.70 6.62 4.20
CA TYR A 89 18.38 6.54 3.61
C TYR A 89 17.93 5.09 3.57
N CYS A 90 16.79 4.81 4.19
CA CYS A 90 16.09 3.54 4.09
C CYS A 90 14.77 3.76 3.34
N ALA A 91 14.51 2.92 2.34
CA ALA A 91 13.37 3.07 1.45
C ALA A 91 12.67 1.73 1.27
N GLU A 92 11.41 1.64 1.71
CA GLU A 92 10.52 0.52 1.42
C GLU A 92 9.57 0.95 0.30
N LEU A 93 9.78 0.38 -0.89
CA LEU A 93 9.11 0.83 -2.12
C LEU A 93 8.09 -0.21 -2.61
N GLY A 94 7.43 0.10 -3.73
CA GLY A 94 6.46 -0.80 -4.33
C GLY A 94 7.11 -2.07 -4.89
N GLY A 95 6.35 -3.16 -4.89
CA GLY A 95 6.73 -4.44 -5.47
C GLY A 95 5.75 -4.96 -6.54
N ASN A 96 6.21 -5.99 -7.24
CA ASN A 96 5.42 -6.84 -8.13
C ASN A 96 5.64 -8.31 -7.72
N ALA A 97 5.15 -8.66 -6.52
CA ALA A 97 5.48 -9.92 -5.87
C ALA A 97 4.91 -11.11 -6.67
N PRO A 98 5.74 -12.11 -7.02
CA PRO A 98 5.26 -13.34 -7.62
C PRO A 98 4.69 -14.28 -6.55
N VAL A 99 3.61 -14.97 -6.89
CA VAL A 99 3.16 -16.17 -6.17
C VAL A 99 3.26 -17.35 -7.12
N ILE A 100 3.95 -18.42 -6.73
CA ILE A 100 4.26 -19.56 -7.59
C ILE A 100 3.51 -20.79 -7.08
N VAL A 101 2.71 -21.41 -7.94
CA VAL A 101 1.92 -22.62 -7.64
C VAL A 101 2.42 -23.76 -8.52
N PHE A 102 2.99 -24.79 -7.89
CA PHE A 102 3.44 -26.01 -8.55
C PHE A 102 2.29 -27.02 -8.68
N ASP A 103 2.45 -28.00 -9.58
CA ASP A 103 1.43 -29.04 -9.81
C ASP A 103 1.44 -30.16 -8.76
N ASP A 104 2.44 -30.19 -7.89
CA ASP A 104 2.49 -31.03 -6.69
C ASP A 104 1.86 -30.38 -5.45
N VAL A 105 1.13 -29.26 -5.64
CA VAL A 105 0.38 -28.61 -4.58
C VAL A 105 -0.59 -29.60 -3.94
N ARG A 106 -0.56 -29.68 -2.60
CA ARG A 106 -1.40 -30.63 -1.85
C ARG A 106 -2.89 -30.36 -2.03
N SER A 107 -3.26 -29.09 -2.20
CA SER A 107 -4.64 -28.65 -2.40
C SER A 107 -4.66 -27.40 -3.28
N VAL A 108 -5.34 -27.50 -4.43
CA VAL A 108 -5.59 -26.34 -5.31
C VAL A 108 -6.46 -25.30 -4.60
N ASP A 109 -7.41 -25.74 -3.77
CA ASP A 109 -8.30 -24.84 -3.02
C ASP A 109 -7.52 -24.00 -2.00
N GLU A 110 -6.60 -24.61 -1.25
CA GLU A 110 -5.75 -23.88 -0.31
C GLU A 110 -4.85 -22.87 -1.02
N ALA A 111 -4.32 -23.24 -2.19
CA ALA A 111 -3.54 -22.31 -3.01
C ALA A 111 -4.39 -21.14 -3.50
N VAL A 112 -5.61 -21.38 -3.94
CA VAL A 112 -6.55 -20.31 -4.37
C VAL A 112 -6.87 -19.38 -3.21
N ASP A 113 -7.10 -19.89 -2.00
CA ASP A 113 -7.36 -19.08 -0.82
C ASP A 113 -6.13 -18.23 -0.44
N GLY A 114 -4.94 -18.83 -0.45
CA GLY A 114 -3.69 -18.12 -0.18
C GLY A 114 -3.40 -17.02 -1.21
N VAL A 115 -3.59 -17.31 -2.51
CA VAL A 115 -3.44 -16.32 -3.58
C VAL A 115 -4.49 -15.23 -3.47
N SER A 116 -5.74 -15.58 -3.18
CA SER A 116 -6.83 -14.60 -3.04
C SER A 116 -6.55 -13.63 -1.90
N PHE A 117 -6.10 -14.13 -0.75
CA PHE A 117 -5.66 -13.27 0.35
C PHE A 117 -4.49 -12.39 -0.06
N ALA A 118 -3.44 -12.96 -0.64
CA ALA A 118 -2.24 -12.23 -1.04
C ALA A 118 -2.52 -11.15 -2.10
N ALA A 119 -3.46 -11.39 -3.01
CA ALA A 119 -3.81 -10.47 -4.08
C ALA A 119 -4.77 -9.37 -3.63
N PHE A 120 -5.76 -9.69 -2.79
CA PHE A 120 -6.90 -8.82 -2.54
C PHE A 120 -6.90 -8.16 -1.16
N VAL A 121 -6.10 -8.60 -0.18
CA VAL A 121 -6.05 -7.97 1.15
C VAL A 121 -5.83 -6.46 1.06
N ALA A 122 -6.56 -5.69 1.86
CA ALA A 122 -6.60 -4.22 1.81
C ALA A 122 -6.93 -3.66 0.41
N SER A 123 -7.80 -4.37 -0.33
CA SER A 123 -8.18 -4.04 -1.71
C SER A 123 -6.99 -4.00 -2.67
N GLY A 124 -5.99 -4.86 -2.43
CA GLY A 124 -4.75 -4.93 -3.21
C GLY A 124 -3.76 -3.79 -2.96
N GLN A 125 -3.98 -2.97 -1.93
CA GLN A 125 -3.16 -1.79 -1.63
C GLN A 125 -2.02 -2.12 -0.65
N THR A 126 -1.33 -3.25 -0.85
CA THR A 126 -0.14 -3.61 -0.08
C THR A 126 1.11 -3.72 -0.98
N CYS A 127 2.27 -3.29 -0.48
CA CYS A 127 3.54 -3.35 -1.24
C CYS A 127 3.95 -4.78 -1.63
N VAL A 128 3.52 -5.76 -0.84
CA VAL A 128 3.79 -7.19 -1.01
C VAL A 128 2.64 -7.97 -1.66
N SER A 129 1.63 -7.28 -2.21
CA SER A 129 0.48 -7.95 -2.84
C SER A 129 0.94 -8.93 -3.93
N GLY A 130 0.33 -10.11 -3.98
CA GLY A 130 0.57 -11.16 -4.97
C GLY A 130 0.04 -10.79 -6.36
N LYS A 131 0.70 -9.84 -7.02
CA LYS A 131 0.25 -9.26 -8.30
C LYS A 131 0.50 -10.13 -9.52
N ARG A 132 1.45 -11.08 -9.42
CA ARG A 132 1.81 -11.98 -10.51
C ARG A 132 1.74 -13.43 -10.05
N VAL A 133 0.73 -14.15 -10.48
CA VAL A 133 0.55 -15.57 -10.14
C VAL A 133 1.10 -16.41 -11.27
N LEU A 134 2.08 -17.27 -10.97
CA LEU A 134 2.70 -18.20 -11.91
C LEU A 134 2.27 -19.61 -11.54
N VAL A 135 1.52 -20.28 -12.42
CA VAL A 135 0.92 -21.59 -12.13
C VAL A 135 1.47 -22.63 -13.09
N GLN A 136 1.92 -23.76 -12.56
CA GLN A 136 2.42 -24.88 -13.36
C GLN A 136 1.29 -25.51 -14.17
N ARG A 137 1.62 -25.87 -15.42
CA ARG A 137 0.64 -26.25 -16.46
C ARG A 137 -0.31 -27.37 -16.03
N GLY A 138 0.13 -28.31 -15.20
CA GLY A 138 -0.66 -29.46 -14.74
C GLY A 138 -1.92 -29.08 -13.95
N VAL A 139 -1.88 -27.98 -13.19
CA VAL A 139 -2.99 -27.52 -12.33
C VAL A 139 -3.59 -26.18 -12.76
N ALA A 140 -3.04 -25.56 -13.81
CA ALA A 140 -3.39 -24.19 -14.20
C ALA A 140 -4.88 -23.99 -14.53
N ALA A 141 -5.50 -24.91 -15.27
CA ALA A 141 -6.90 -24.77 -15.66
C ALA A 141 -7.84 -24.77 -14.43
N GLU A 142 -7.70 -25.76 -13.55
CA GLU A 142 -8.49 -25.87 -12.32
C GLU A 142 -8.25 -24.67 -11.39
N PHE A 143 -6.98 -24.29 -11.20
CA PHE A 143 -6.62 -23.15 -10.36
C PHE A 143 -7.26 -21.85 -10.86
N ILE A 144 -7.19 -21.57 -12.17
CA ILE A 144 -7.76 -20.35 -12.77
C ILE A 144 -9.29 -20.33 -12.59
N GLU A 145 -9.97 -21.45 -12.84
CA GLU A 145 -11.42 -21.55 -12.67
C GLU A 145 -11.83 -21.22 -11.22
N LYS A 146 -11.17 -21.86 -10.25
CA LYS A 146 -11.43 -21.65 -8.83
C LYS A 146 -11.09 -20.23 -8.37
N LEU A 147 -9.98 -19.66 -8.83
CA LEU A 147 -9.61 -18.28 -8.50
C LEU A 147 -10.62 -17.26 -9.06
N VAL A 148 -11.13 -17.49 -10.28
CA VAL A 148 -12.19 -16.66 -10.89
C VAL A 148 -13.48 -16.75 -10.07
N ALA A 149 -13.89 -17.97 -9.67
CA ALA A 149 -15.05 -18.16 -8.82
C ALA A 149 -14.90 -17.43 -7.47
N LYS A 150 -13.72 -17.55 -6.83
CA LYS A 150 -13.39 -16.86 -5.58
C LYS A 150 -13.41 -15.34 -5.74
N ALA A 151 -12.81 -14.80 -6.80
CA ALA A 151 -12.80 -13.35 -7.04
C ALA A 151 -14.23 -12.80 -7.23
N ASN A 152 -15.11 -13.53 -7.90
CA ASN A 152 -16.50 -13.11 -8.13
C ASN A 152 -17.39 -13.25 -6.87
N SER A 153 -16.98 -14.01 -5.85
CA SER A 153 -17.75 -14.17 -4.62
C SER A 153 -17.44 -13.13 -3.54
N LEU A 154 -16.40 -12.31 -3.73
CA LEU A 154 -16.00 -11.28 -2.77
C LEU A 154 -17.07 -10.18 -2.65
N ARG A 155 -17.50 -9.92 -1.43
CA ARG A 155 -18.47 -8.88 -1.09
C ARG A 155 -17.77 -7.55 -0.94
N LEU A 156 -17.96 -6.68 -1.93
CA LEU A 156 -17.45 -5.31 -1.91
C LEU A 156 -18.43 -4.42 -1.15
N GLY A 157 -17.94 -3.58 -0.24
CA GLY A 157 -18.85 -2.79 0.60
C GLY A 157 -18.18 -1.78 1.52
N GLU A 158 -18.98 -1.29 2.47
CA GLU A 158 -18.59 -0.36 3.51
C GLU A 158 -17.65 -1.05 4.53
N PRO A 159 -16.40 -0.59 4.70
CA PRO A 159 -15.41 -1.25 5.56
C PRO A 159 -15.82 -1.51 7.01
N LEU A 160 -16.79 -0.77 7.55
CA LEU A 160 -17.30 -0.97 8.91
C LEU A 160 -18.34 -2.08 9.04
N LEU A 161 -18.85 -2.63 7.93
CA LEU A 161 -19.85 -3.69 7.95
C LEU A 161 -19.18 -5.07 8.08
N PRO A 162 -19.61 -5.94 9.02
CA PRO A 162 -19.00 -7.26 9.25
C PRO A 162 -19.05 -8.23 8.06
N ASP A 163 -19.93 -8.00 7.09
CA ASP A 163 -20.11 -8.82 5.90
C ASP A 163 -19.33 -8.29 4.68
N THR A 164 -18.57 -7.20 4.83
CA THR A 164 -17.70 -6.68 3.77
C THR A 164 -16.38 -7.45 3.74
N ASP A 165 -16.07 -8.05 2.60
CA ASP A 165 -14.78 -8.71 2.37
C ASP A 165 -13.72 -7.70 1.90
N LEU A 166 -14.10 -6.72 1.06
CA LEU A 166 -13.21 -5.69 0.53
C LEU A 166 -13.84 -4.30 0.54
N GLY A 167 -13.07 -3.32 1.03
CA GLY A 167 -13.41 -1.90 1.00
C GLY A 167 -13.01 -1.20 -0.31
N PRO A 168 -13.21 0.12 -0.40
CA PRO A 168 -12.78 0.91 -1.55
C PRO A 168 -11.26 1.05 -1.62
N VAL A 169 -10.76 1.48 -2.78
CA VAL A 169 -9.41 2.03 -2.90
C VAL A 169 -9.35 3.43 -2.27
N ILE A 170 -8.16 3.86 -1.86
CA ILE A 170 -7.97 5.01 -0.97
C ILE A 170 -8.40 6.37 -1.54
N SER A 171 -8.39 6.53 -2.87
CA SER A 171 -8.75 7.81 -3.50
C SER A 171 -9.20 7.66 -4.95
N ALA A 172 -9.90 8.68 -5.46
CA ALA A 172 -10.28 8.76 -6.88
C ALA A 172 -9.06 8.76 -7.82
N GLY A 173 -7.93 9.33 -7.38
CA GLY A 173 -6.68 9.29 -8.13
C GLY A 173 -6.14 7.88 -8.27
N GLN A 174 -6.13 7.10 -7.18
CA GLN A 174 -5.72 5.69 -7.21
C GLN A 174 -6.69 4.83 -8.02
N LEU A 175 -8.00 5.08 -7.91
CA LEU A 175 -8.99 4.40 -8.75
C LEU A 175 -8.68 4.60 -10.25
N LYS A 176 -8.42 5.84 -10.67
CA LYS A 176 -8.05 6.14 -12.06
C LYS A 176 -6.78 5.42 -12.51
N THR A 177 -5.78 5.30 -11.63
CA THR A 177 -4.57 4.53 -11.92
C THR A 177 -4.88 3.04 -12.15
N VAL A 178 -5.67 2.42 -11.27
CA VAL A 178 -6.06 1.01 -11.40
C VAL A 178 -6.87 0.78 -12.67
N GLU A 179 -7.82 1.67 -12.99
CA GLU A 179 -8.58 1.58 -14.24
C GLU A 179 -7.69 1.70 -15.47
N GLY A 180 -6.73 2.62 -15.47
CA GLY A 180 -5.75 2.75 -16.54
C GLY A 180 -4.98 1.44 -16.76
N GLN A 181 -4.49 0.82 -15.67
CA GLN A 181 -3.76 -0.46 -15.76
C GLN A 181 -4.62 -1.59 -16.34
N VAL A 182 -5.92 -1.63 -16.02
CA VAL A 182 -6.84 -2.64 -16.57
C VAL A 182 -7.07 -2.40 -18.07
N GLU A 183 -7.26 -1.15 -18.50
CA GLU A 183 -7.43 -0.82 -19.91
C GLU A 183 -6.15 -1.03 -20.72
N ASP A 184 -4.99 -0.68 -20.18
CA ASP A 184 -3.69 -0.93 -20.79
C ASP A 184 -3.51 -2.44 -21.04
N ALA A 185 -3.78 -3.29 -20.03
CA ALA A 185 -3.69 -4.74 -20.16
C ALA A 185 -4.64 -5.30 -21.24
N LYS A 186 -5.88 -4.80 -21.33
CA LYS A 186 -6.81 -5.18 -22.41
C LYS A 186 -6.29 -4.77 -23.78
N SER A 187 -5.72 -3.57 -23.90
CA SER A 187 -5.18 -3.05 -25.16
C SER A 187 -3.99 -3.86 -25.67
N GLU A 188 -3.22 -4.45 -24.75
CA GLU A 188 -2.11 -5.37 -25.03
C GLU A 188 -2.56 -6.82 -25.29
N GLY A 189 -3.88 -7.11 -25.27
CA GLY A 189 -4.45 -8.41 -25.59
C GLY A 189 -4.66 -9.35 -24.40
N ALA A 190 -4.53 -8.87 -23.16
CA ALA A 190 -4.89 -9.66 -21.98
C ALA A 190 -6.41 -9.89 -21.90
N LYS A 191 -6.81 -11.06 -21.41
CA LYS A 191 -8.22 -11.41 -21.18
C LYS A 191 -8.60 -11.16 -19.72
N VAL A 192 -9.63 -10.35 -19.49
CA VAL A 192 -10.24 -10.19 -18.16
C VAL A 192 -11.16 -11.37 -17.88
N LEU A 193 -10.86 -12.13 -16.82
CA LEU A 193 -11.65 -13.31 -16.42
C LEU A 193 -12.66 -13.02 -15.29
N ALA A 194 -12.40 -11.99 -14.47
CA ALA A 194 -13.28 -11.53 -13.39
C ALA A 194 -13.11 -10.03 -13.17
N GLY A 195 -14.17 -9.34 -12.74
CA GLY A 195 -14.13 -7.91 -12.43
C GLY A 195 -13.71 -7.02 -13.61
N GLY A 196 -12.67 -6.20 -13.41
CA GLY A 196 -12.09 -5.33 -14.45
C GLY A 196 -12.95 -4.11 -14.82
N LYS A 197 -13.83 -3.69 -13.90
CA LYS A 197 -14.68 -2.50 -14.00
C LYS A 197 -15.11 -2.05 -12.60
N ARG A 198 -15.59 -0.81 -12.47
CA ARG A 198 -16.20 -0.34 -11.22
C ARG A 198 -17.44 -1.19 -10.87
N PRO A 199 -17.62 -1.58 -9.61
CA PRO A 199 -18.85 -2.23 -9.19
C PRO A 199 -20.01 -1.22 -9.13
N ALA A 200 -21.22 -1.67 -9.43
CA ALA A 200 -22.43 -0.88 -9.25
C ALA A 200 -22.92 -1.09 -7.81
N LEU A 201 -22.36 -0.32 -6.88
CA LEU A 201 -22.77 -0.33 -5.47
C LEU A 201 -23.46 0.99 -5.15
N ASP A 202 -24.49 0.91 -4.32
CA ASP A 202 -24.98 2.09 -3.60
C ASP A 202 -23.83 2.62 -2.70
N ARG A 203 -23.74 3.95 -2.58
CA ARG A 203 -22.54 4.64 -2.06
C ARG A 203 -22.00 4.04 -0.75
N CYS A 204 -20.67 3.97 -0.64
CA CYS A 204 -19.97 3.80 0.64
C CYS A 204 -20.23 5.04 1.51
N SER A 205 -20.78 4.86 2.70
CA SER A 205 -21.21 5.94 3.59
C SER A 205 -20.08 6.80 4.15
N LEU A 206 -18.83 6.31 4.07
CA LEU A 206 -17.62 7.03 4.51
C LEU A 206 -16.95 7.92 3.44
N ALA A 207 -17.58 8.13 2.28
CA ALA A 207 -17.02 8.95 1.19
C ALA A 207 -17.37 10.45 1.27
N GLU A 208 -17.89 10.94 2.40
CA GLU A 208 -18.14 12.36 2.72
C GLU A 208 -17.10 12.91 3.72
#